data_AF-X1MXM0-F1
#
_entry.id   AF-X1MXM0-F1
#
_cell.length_a   1.000
_cell.length_b   1.000
_cell.length_c   1.000
_cell.angle_alpha   90.00
_cell.angle_beta   90.00
_cell.angle_gamma   90.00
#
_symmetry.space_group_name_H-M   'P 1'
#
loop_
_entity.id
_entity.type
_entity.pdbx_description
1 polymer ?
#
loop_
_entity_poly.entity_id
_entity_poly.type
_entity_poly.pdbx_seq_one_letter_code
_entity_poly.pdbx_strand_id
1 'polypeptide(L)' 'LLKQPKSYKDSVIYAISLGGDTDTIASMAGAISGAYLGIEAIPQEWRLKLENKAYIEDLAEKLWQTAT' A
#
# COMPACT_ATOMS: atom_id res chain seq x y z
N LEU A 1 -10.46 11.19 -3.20
CA LEU A 1 -9.05 10.78 -3.05
C LEU A 1 -8.87 9.34 -2.56
N LEU A 2 -9.84 8.69 -1.89
CA LEU A 2 -9.96 7.23 -1.84
C LEU A 2 -11.47 6.93 -1.79
N LYS A 3 -12.00 6.06 -2.67
CA LYS A 3 -13.43 5.70 -2.61
C LYS A 3 -13.76 4.75 -1.45
N GLN A 4 -12.77 4.03 -0.94
CA GLN A 4 -12.90 3.05 0.15
C GLN A 4 -11.94 3.34 1.31
N PRO A 5 -12.03 4.53 1.95
CA PRO A 5 -10.99 5.04 2.85
C PRO A 5 -10.76 4.22 4.13
N LYS A 6 -11.65 3.28 4.44
CA LYS A 6 -11.60 2.44 5.65
C LYS A 6 -11.02 1.04 5.40
N SER A 7 -10.74 0.69 4.15
CA SER A 7 -10.28 -0.64 3.76
C SER A 7 -9.17 -0.53 2.74
N TYR A 8 -7.96 -0.92 3.13
CA TYR A 8 -6.81 -0.98 2.22
C TYR A 8 -7.11 -1.90 1.04
N LYS A 9 -7.63 -3.09 1.33
CA LYS A 9 -7.97 -4.11 0.33
C LYS A 9 -8.96 -3.56 -0.70
N ASP A 10 -10.05 -2.95 -0.24
CA ASP A 10 -11.07 -2.43 -1.17
C ASP A 10 -10.57 -1.21 -1.93
N SER A 11 -9.71 -0.38 -1.33
CA SER A 11 -9.06 0.74 -2.03
C SER A 11 -8.17 0.28 -3.18
N VAL A 12 -7.33 -0.73 -2.94
CA VAL A 12 -6.42 -1.28 -3.97
C VAL A 12 -7.20 -2.05 -5.04
N ILE A 13 -8.16 -2.90 -4.66
CA ILE A 13 -9.01 -3.62 -5.63
C ILE A 13 -9.79 -2.63 -6.50
N TYR A 14 -10.35 -1.58 -5.89
CA TYR A 14 -11.05 -0.55 -6.63
C TYR A 14 -10.11 0.15 -7.62
N ALA A 15 -8.91 0.54 -7.18
CA ALA A 15 -7.90 1.16 -8.05
C ALA A 15 -7.55 0.29 -9.26
N ILE A 16 -7.37 -1.02 -9.08
CA ILE A 16 -7.12 -1.98 -10.16
C ILE A 16 -8.34 -2.09 -11.09
N SER A 17 -9.56 -2.05 -10.55
CA SER A 17 -10.78 -2.19 -11.34
C SER A 17 -11.08 -1.03 -12.29
N LEU A 18 -10.37 0.10 -12.17
CA LEU A 18 -10.57 1.29 -13.02
C LEU A 18 -10.08 1.09 -14.46
N GLY A 19 -9.25 0.08 -14.72
CA GLY A 19 -8.67 -0.18 -16.03
C GLY A 19 -7.59 0.86 -16.43
N GLY A 20 -6.98 0.66 -17.60
CA GLY A 20 -5.87 1.50 -18.07
C GLY A 20 -4.55 1.17 -17.36
N ASP A 21 -3.87 2.21 -16.87
CA ASP A 21 -2.60 2.14 -16.14
C ASP A 21 -2.82 1.75 -14.67
N THR A 22 -3.26 0.50 -14.50
CA THR A 22 -3.77 0.00 -13.22
C THR A 22 -2.66 -0.21 -12.19
N ASP A 23 -1.44 -0.53 -12.61
CA ASP A 23 -0.28 -0.70 -11.76
C ASP A 23 0.16 0.63 -11.12
N THR A 24 0.24 1.71 -11.90
CA THR A 24 0.56 3.04 -11.37
C THR A 24 -0.50 3.53 -10.40
N ILE A 25 -1.79 3.41 -10.77
CA ILE A 25 -2.90 3.86 -9.93
C ILE A 25 -2.98 3.05 -8.64
N ALA A 26 -2.85 1.72 -8.71
CA ALA A 26 -2.88 0.86 -7.52
C ALA A 26 -1.69 1.10 -6.60
N SER A 27 -0.50 1.35 -7.15
CA SER A 27 0.70 1.70 -6.37
C SER A 27 0.49 2.99 -5.57
N MET A 28 0.03 4.06 -6.23
CA MET A 28 -0.24 5.33 -5.56
C MET A 28 -1.38 5.22 -4.53
N ALA A 29 -2.47 4.55 -4.87
CA ALA A 29 -3.60 4.34 -3.96
C ALA A 29 -3.20 3.50 -2.74
N GLY A 30 -2.38 2.46 -2.96
CA GLY A 30 -1.83 1.60 -1.91
C GLY A 30 -0.92 2.38 -0.97
N ALA A 31 -0.02 3.21 -1.49
CA ALA A 31 0.86 4.04 -0.66
C ALA A 31 0.05 4.99 0.26
N ILE A 32 -0.94 5.71 -0.29
CA ILE A 32 -1.77 6.64 0.47
C ILE A 32 -2.63 5.90 1.50
N SER A 33 -3.31 4.82 1.08
CA SER A 33 -4.18 4.05 1.97
C SER A 33 -3.40 3.34 3.07
N GLY A 34 -2.20 2.84 2.76
CA GLY A 34 -1.31 2.18 3.72
C GLY A 34 -0.74 3.15 4.76
N ALA A 35 -0.32 4.35 4.32
CA ALA A 35 0.11 5.40 5.23
C ALA A 35 -1.02 5.87 6.16
N TYR A 36 -2.25 5.93 5.67
CA TYR A 36 -3.41 6.36 6.46
C TYR A 36 -3.91 5.30 7.46
N LEU A 37 -3.98 4.03 7.05
CA LEU A 37 -4.56 2.95 7.86
C LEU A 37 -3.51 2.15 8.67
N GLY A 38 -2.24 2.30 8.35
CA GLY A 38 -1.14 1.54 8.94
C GLY A 38 -0.96 0.15 8.32
N ILE A 39 0.18 -0.48 8.65
CA ILE A 39 0.62 -1.76 8.08
C ILE A 39 -0.33 -2.92 8.39
N GLU A 40 -0.99 -2.90 9.55
CA GLU A 40 -1.91 -3.96 9.97
C GLU A 40 -3.22 -3.99 9.18
N ALA A 41 -3.56 -2.91 8.46
CA ALA A 41 -4.68 -2.89 7.55
C ALA A 41 -4.41 -3.64 6.23
N ILE A 42 -3.14 -3.92 5.91
CA ILE A 42 -2.77 -4.66 4.71
C ILE A 42 -2.94 -6.16 4.97
N PRO A 43 -3.71 -6.89 4.15
CA PRO A 43 -3.91 -8.33 4.30
C PRO A 43 -2.58 -9.07 4.47
N GLN A 44 -2.47 -9.87 5.55
CA GLN A 44 -1.23 -10.59 5.87
C GLN A 44 -0.78 -11.48 4.70
N GLU A 45 -1.74 -12.14 4.03
CA GLU A 45 -1.49 -12.97 2.84
C GLU A 45 -0.85 -12.21 1.68
N TRP A 46 -1.11 -10.90 1.54
CA TRP A 46 -0.48 -10.04 0.54
C TRP A 46 0.92 -9.65 0.98
N ARG A 47 1.09 -9.27 2.26
CA ARG A 47 2.41 -8.96 2.82
C ARG A 47 3.37 -10.13 2.71
N LEU A 48 2.90 -11.36 2.91
CA LEU A 48 3.72 -12.57 2.80
C LEU A 48 4.14 -12.91 1.36
N LYS A 49 3.40 -12.43 0.36
CA LYS A 49 3.70 -12.65 -1.07
C LYS A 49 4.43 -11.48 -1.73
N LEU A 50 4.71 -10.41 -0.97
CA LEU A 50 5.37 -9.22 -1.47
C LEU A 50 6.82 -9.53 -1.86
N GLU A 51 7.18 -9.29 -3.11
CA GLU A 51 8.57 -9.37 -3.56
C GLU A 51 9.42 -8.31 -2.85
N ASN A 52 10.66 -8.66 -2.48
CA ASN A 52 11.59 -7.78 -1.77
C ASN A 52 11.05 -7.20 -0.45
N LYS A 53 10.07 -7.87 0.19
CA LYS A 53 9.44 -7.44 1.45
C LYS A 53 10.45 -6.92 2.48
N ALA A 54 11.47 -7.72 2.80
CA ALA A 54 12.45 -7.37 3.83
C ALA A 54 13.22 -6.08 3.51
N TYR A 55 13.56 -5.86 2.24
CA TYR A 55 14.21 -4.63 1.79
C TYR A 55 13.27 -3.42 1.88
N ILE A 56 12.00 -3.58 1.49
CA ILE A 56 11.01 -2.49 1.55
C ILE A 56 10.73 -2.09 3.01
N GLU A 57 10.61 -3.06 3.91
CA GLU A 57 10.40 -2.81 5.35
C GLU A 57 11.61 -2.09 5.98
N ASP A 58 12.84 -2.54 5.69
CA ASP A 58 14.06 -1.87 6.15
C ASP A 58 14.21 -0.45 5.58
N LEU A 59 13.89 -0.25 4.30
CA LEU A 59 13.92 1.06 3.67
C LEU A 59 12.89 2.01 4.29
N ALA A 60 11.67 1.53 4.55
CA ALA A 60 10.63 2.33 5.18
C ALA A 60 11.06 2.82 6.58
N GLU A 61 11.66 1.94 7.37
CA GLU A 61 12.19 2.28 8.71
C GLU A 61 13.33 3.31 8.63
N LYS A 62 14.29 3.13 7.71
CA LYS A 62 15.38 4.09 7.49
C LYS A 62 14.87 5.47 7.06
N LEU A 63 13.87 5.51 6.18
CA LEU A 63 13.25 6.77 5.75
C LEU A 63 12.53 7.46 6.90
N TRP A 64 11.82 6.70 7.73
CA TRP A 64 11.14 7.22 8.92
C TRP A 64 12.14 7.82 9.93
N GLN A 65 13.23 7.11 10.20
CA GLN A 65 14.30 7.57 11.10
C GLN A 65 15.04 8.81 10.58
N THR A 66 15.16 8.97 9.26
CA THR A 66 15.81 10.16 8.66
C THR A 66 14.89 11.37 8.68
N ALA A 67 13.57 11.15 8.63
CA ALA A 67 12.57 12.21 8.65
C ALA A 67 12.26 12.74 10.07
N THR A 68 12.65 12.00 11.11
CA THR A 68 12.48 12.35 12.53
C THR A 68 13.75 12.97 13.09
#